data_AF-A0A1C9IE85-F1
#
_entry.id   AF-A0A1C9IE85-F1
#
_cell.length_a   1.000
_cell.length_b   1.000
_cell.length_c   1.000
_cell.angle_alpha   90.00
_cell.angle_beta   90.00
_cell.angle_gamma   90.00
#
_symmetry.space_group_name_H-M   'P 1'
#
loop_
_entity.id
_entity.type
_entity.pdbx_description
1 polymer ?
#
loop_
_entity_poly.entity_id
_entity_poly.type
_entity_poly.pdbx_seq_one_letter_code
_entity_poly.pdbx_strand_id
1 'polypeptide(L)'
;MKMVDQWLRNASNHFGELESSFIRGRNRGKEEGRAEGLEEGRTEGLEEGSLQKSLDVAQKLLARGLDIEDVLEITGLTSEQLTRFSKEHQF
;
A
#
# COMPACT_ATOMS: atom_id res chain seq x y z
N MET A 1 1.92 -28.79 52.46
CA MET A 1 2.74 -28.62 51.24
C MET A 1 1.90 -28.47 49.96
N LYS A 2 0.95 -29.34 49.63
CA LYS A 2 0.14 -29.29 48.37
C LYS A 2 -0.47 -27.91 47.99
N MET A 3 -0.90 -27.11 48.97
CA MET A 3 -1.59 -25.84 48.74
C MET A 3 -0.63 -24.70 48.30
N VAL A 4 0.61 -24.71 48.80
CA VAL A 4 1.67 -23.78 48.37
C VAL A 4 2.14 -24.13 46.96
N ASP A 5 2.31 -25.41 46.67
CA ASP A 5 2.72 -25.87 45.33
C ASP A 5 1.65 -25.58 44.26
N GLN A 6 0.37 -25.65 44.64
CA GLN A 6 -0.75 -25.29 43.76
C GLN A 6 -0.79 -23.78 43.48
N TRP A 7 -0.55 -22.95 44.50
CA TRP A 7 -0.49 -21.49 44.34
C TRP A 7 0.66 -21.07 43.43
N LEU A 8 1.85 -21.65 43.62
CA LEU A 8 3.01 -21.42 42.77
C LEU A 8 2.74 -21.80 41.31
N ARG A 9 2.12 -22.98 41.06
CA ARG A 9 1.73 -23.40 39.70
C ARG A 9 0.72 -22.45 39.05
N ASN A 10 -0.31 -22.03 39.79
CA ASN A 10 -1.34 -21.14 39.24
C ASN A 10 -0.77 -19.75 38.93
N ALA A 11 0.11 -19.23 39.79
CA ALA A 11 0.80 -17.97 39.56
C ALA A 11 1.69 -18.05 38.30
N SER A 12 2.53 -19.09 38.18
CA SER A 12 3.38 -19.29 37.00
C SER A 12 2.59 -19.42 35.70
N ASN A 13 1.46 -20.15 35.72
CA ASN A 13 0.59 -20.28 34.55
C ASN A 13 -0.01 -18.92 34.15
N HIS A 14 -0.49 -18.14 35.12
CA HIS A 14 -1.05 -16.82 34.85
C HIS A 14 -0.02 -15.84 34.26
N PHE A 15 1.22 -15.86 34.76
CA PHE A 15 2.31 -15.07 34.18
C PHE A 15 2.66 -15.52 32.75
N GLY A 16 2.73 -16.84 32.51
CA GLY A 16 2.99 -17.38 31.18
C GLY A 16 1.89 -17.02 30.16
N GLU A 17 0.63 -16.99 30.58
CA GLU A 17 -0.50 -16.57 29.74
C GLU A 17 -0.42 -15.09 29.36
N LEU A 18 -0.10 -14.21 30.33
CA LEU A 18 0.07 -12.78 30.10
C LEU A 18 1.21 -12.50 29.13
N GLU A 19 2.38 -13.11 29.35
CA GLU A 19 3.55 -12.96 28.47
C GLU A 19 3.23 -13.46 27.06
N SER A 20 2.60 -14.63 26.95
CA SER A 20 2.20 -15.20 25.66
C SER A 20 1.18 -14.30 24.94
N SER A 21 0.22 -13.72 25.65
CA SER A 21 -0.76 -12.80 25.08
C SER A 21 -0.11 -11.53 24.54
N PHE A 22 0.83 -10.96 25.31
CA PHE A 22 1.58 -9.78 24.89
C PHE A 22 2.43 -10.04 23.64
N ILE A 23 3.15 -11.17 23.61
CA ILE A 23 3.97 -11.56 22.45
C ILE A 23 3.09 -11.77 21.22
N ARG A 24 1.96 -12.49 21.37
CA ARG A 24 1.00 -12.69 20.27
C ARG A 24 0.44 -11.38 19.75
N GLY A 25 0.02 -10.48 20.63
CA GLY A 25 -0.49 -9.16 20.24
C GLY A 25 0.55 -8.35 19.47
N ARG A 26 1.80 -8.33 19.94
CA ARG A 26 2.90 -7.64 19.25
C ARG A 26 3.21 -8.25 17.88
N ASN A 27 3.22 -9.57 17.77
CA ASN A 27 3.48 -10.25 16.50
C ASN A 27 2.34 -10.01 15.50
N ARG A 28 1.09 -10.09 15.98
CA ARG A 28 -0.10 -9.81 15.18
C ARG A 28 -0.08 -8.38 14.65
N GLY A 29 0.15 -7.38 15.49
CA GLY A 29 0.23 -5.98 15.04
C GLY A 29 1.36 -5.72 14.04
N LYS A 30 2.50 -6.41 14.16
CA LYS A 30 3.57 -6.35 13.16
C LYS A 30 3.18 -6.99 11.83
N GLU A 31 2.50 -8.12 11.88
CA GLU A 31 2.06 -8.83 10.68
C GLU A 31 0.97 -8.06 9.95
N GLU A 32 -0.04 -7.56 10.67
CA GLU A 32 -1.11 -6.70 10.15
C GLU A 32 -0.52 -5.44 9.51
N GLY A 33 0.31 -4.69 10.23
CA GLY A 33 0.92 -3.47 9.66
C GLY A 33 1.82 -3.73 8.45
N ARG A 34 2.49 -4.88 8.38
CA ARG A 34 3.28 -5.27 7.19
C ARG A 34 2.38 -5.65 6.01
N ALA A 35 1.28 -6.35 6.28
CA ALA A 35 0.33 -6.75 5.26
C ALA A 35 -0.39 -5.53 4.66
N GLU A 36 -0.92 -4.64 5.51
CA GLU A 36 -1.57 -3.39 5.11
C GLU A 36 -0.61 -2.52 4.29
N GLY A 37 0.59 -2.24 4.80
CA GLY A 37 1.55 -1.41 4.07
C GLY A 37 2.03 -2.01 2.74
N LEU A 38 2.07 -3.35 2.61
CA LEU A 38 2.39 -4.01 1.35
C LEU A 38 1.22 -3.91 0.37
N GLU A 39 -0.01 -4.04 0.85
CA GLU A 39 -1.21 -3.94 0.01
C GLU A 39 -1.37 -2.52 -0.52
N GLU A 40 -1.34 -1.51 0.37
CA GLU A 40 -1.43 -0.09 0.03
C GLU A 40 -0.32 0.31 -0.96
N GLY A 41 0.94 -0.01 -0.64
CA GLY A 41 2.06 0.33 -1.52
C GLY A 41 1.99 -0.37 -2.88
N ARG A 42 1.42 -1.59 -2.94
CA ARG A 42 1.22 -2.28 -4.22
C ARG A 42 0.10 -1.63 -5.02
N THR A 43 -1.01 -1.25 -4.40
CA THR A 43 -2.12 -0.58 -5.10
C THR A 43 -1.70 0.78 -5.63
N GLU A 44 -1.08 1.61 -4.78
CA GLU A 44 -0.58 2.93 -5.17
C GLU A 44 0.46 2.81 -6.29
N GLY A 45 1.46 1.92 -6.15
CA GLY A 45 2.48 1.75 -7.17
C GLY A 45 1.96 1.23 -8.52
N LEU A 46 0.90 0.41 -8.51
CA LEU A 46 0.25 -0.04 -9.75
C LEU A 46 -0.53 1.08 -10.43
N GLU A 47 -1.26 1.89 -9.66
CA GLU A 47 -2.03 3.03 -10.18
C GLU A 47 -1.10 4.12 -10.73
N GLU A 48 -0.07 4.51 -9.97
CA GLU A 48 0.93 5.47 -10.40
C GLU A 48 1.69 4.98 -11.64
N GLY A 49 2.11 3.71 -11.65
CA GLY A 49 2.81 3.12 -12.80
C GLY A 49 1.93 3.05 -14.05
N SER A 50 0.65 2.73 -13.90
CA SER A 50 -0.31 2.71 -15.01
C SER A 50 -0.53 4.12 -15.56
N LEU A 51 -0.73 5.11 -14.69
CA LEU A 51 -0.89 6.51 -15.06
C LEU A 51 0.34 7.03 -15.80
N GLN A 52 1.55 6.79 -15.26
CA GLN A 52 2.80 7.21 -15.87
C GLN A 52 2.97 6.61 -17.27
N LYS A 53 2.64 5.32 -17.44
CA LYS A 53 2.69 4.67 -18.74
C LYS A 53 1.72 5.31 -19.74
N SER A 54 0.49 5.63 -19.32
CA SER A 54 -0.48 6.32 -20.18
C SER A 54 0.02 7.71 -20.59
N LEU A 55 0.66 8.44 -19.67
CA LEU A 55 1.25 9.76 -19.94
C LEU A 55 2.44 9.68 -20.91
N ASP A 56 3.31 8.68 -20.76
CA ASP A 56 4.43 8.45 -21.69
C ASP A 56 3.93 8.12 -23.10
N VAL A 57 2.82 7.38 -23.22
CA VAL A 57 2.18 7.12 -24.50
C VAL A 57 1.58 8.41 -25.05
N ALA A 58 0.88 9.20 -24.23
CA ALA A 58 0.31 10.48 -24.63
C ALA A 58 1.36 11.42 -25.23
N GLN A 59 2.52 11.56 -24.57
CA GLN A 59 3.63 12.37 -25.10
C GLN A 59 4.09 11.89 -26.48
N LYS A 60 4.24 10.58 -26.68
CA LYS A 60 4.68 10.01 -27.96
C LYS A 60 3.65 10.22 -29.07
N LEU A 61 2.36 10.21 -28.75
CA LEU A 61 1.28 10.47 -29.68
C LEU A 61 1.22 11.96 -30.07
N LEU A 62 1.31 12.85 -29.09
CA LEU A 62 1.38 14.30 -29.34
C LEU A 62 2.62 14.69 -30.16
N ALA A 63 3.78 14.10 -29.86
CA ALA A 63 5.00 14.30 -30.64
C ALA A 63 4.90 13.79 -32.09
N ARG A 64 3.96 12.87 -32.37
CA ARG A 64 3.62 12.39 -33.72
C ARG A 64 2.59 13.28 -34.42
N GLY A 65 2.09 14.31 -33.76
CA GLY A 65 1.12 15.26 -34.31
C GLY A 65 -0.33 14.79 -34.26
N LEU A 66 -0.66 13.80 -33.42
CA LEU A 66 -2.06 13.48 -33.14
C LEU A 66 -2.71 14.61 -32.35
N ASP A 67 -4.01 14.79 -32.54
CA ASP A 67 -4.75 15.78 -31.78
C ASP A 67 -4.97 15.33 -30.32
N ILE A 68 -5.36 16.28 -29.48
CA ILE A 68 -5.56 16.03 -28.06
C ILE A 68 -6.74 15.09 -27.83
N GLU A 69 -7.77 15.13 -28.68
CA GLU A 69 -8.98 14.33 -28.54
C GLU A 69 -8.69 12.84 -28.75
N ASP A 70 -7.98 12.50 -29.83
CA ASP A 70 -7.48 11.16 -30.14
C ASP A 70 -6.53 10.65 -29.04
N VAL A 71 -5.65 11.53 -28.52
CA VAL A 71 -4.73 11.16 -27.44
C VAL A 71 -5.49 10.77 -26.17
N LEU A 72 -6.50 11.54 -25.79
CA LEU A 72 -7.32 11.23 -24.61
C LEU A 72 -8.10 9.92 -24.81
N GLU A 73 -8.63 9.68 -26.01
CA GLU A 73 -9.32 8.41 -26.34
C GLU A 73 -8.37 7.20 -26.27
N ILE A 74 -7.19 7.28 -26.90
CA ILE A 74 -6.24 6.16 -27.00
C ILE A 74 -5.63 5.82 -25.63
N THR A 75 -5.33 6.83 -24.82
CA THR A 75 -4.63 6.65 -23.54
C THR A 75 -5.57 6.44 -22.35
N GLY A 76 -6.85 6.73 -22.53
CA GLY A 76 -7.86 6.71 -21.47
C GLY A 76 -7.63 7.78 -20.39
N LEU A 77 -6.79 8.77 -20.68
CA LEU A 77 -6.53 9.88 -19.77
C LEU A 77 -7.67 10.90 -19.81
N THR A 78 -7.87 11.61 -18.71
CA THR A 78 -8.71 12.80 -18.68
C THR A 78 -7.94 14.03 -19.13
N SER A 79 -8.65 15.04 -19.64
CA SER A 79 -8.04 16.33 -19.99
C SER A 79 -7.33 16.97 -18.79
N GLU A 80 -7.85 16.78 -17.58
CA GLU A 80 -7.24 17.26 -16.34
C GLU A 80 -5.91 16.56 -16.03
N GLN A 81 -5.85 15.23 -16.16
CA GLN A 81 -4.62 14.45 -15.96
C GLN A 81 -3.52 14.89 -16.93
N LEU A 82 -3.86 15.03 -18.21
CA LEU A 82 -2.93 15.46 -19.24
C LEU A 82 -2.47 16.91 -19.03
N THR A 83 -3.40 17.82 -18.67
CA THR A 83 -3.09 19.23 -18.38
C THR A 83 -2.19 19.39 -17.17
N ARG A 84 -2.46 18.64 -16.09
CA ARG A 84 -1.64 18.66 -14.87
C ARG A 84 -0.22 18.22 -15.19
N PHE A 85 -0.09 17.11 -15.90
CA PHE A 85 1.20 16.58 -16.29
C PHE A 85 1.99 17.53 -17.20
N SER A 86 1.32 18.15 -18.19
CA SER A 86 1.94 19.16 -19.05
C SER A 86 2.45 20.38 -18.26
N LYS A 87 1.74 20.80 -17.20
CA LYS A 87 2.19 21.90 -16.33
C LYS A 87 3.39 21.53 -15.47
N GLU A 88 3.44 20.30 -14.97
CA GLU A 88 4.51 19.80 -14.11
C GLU A 88 5.80 19.51 -14.89
N HIS A 89 5.69 19.11 -16.16
CA HIS A 89 6.80 18.65 -16.98
C HIS A 89 7.02 19.53 -18.22
N GLN A 90 6.80 20.85 -18.11
CA GLN A 90 6.91 21.85 -19.19
C GLN A 90 7.80 21.41 -20.38
N PHE A 91 7.14 21.09 -21.50
CA PHE A 91 7.71 21.14 -22.85
C PHE A 91 7.28 22.45 -23.51
#